data_AF-A0AAV4G4X4-F1
#
_entry.id   AF-A0AAV4G4X4-F1
#
_cell.length_a   1.000
_cell.length_b   1.000
_cell.length_c   1.000
_cell.angle_alpha   90.00
_cell.angle_beta   90.00
_cell.angle_gamma   90.00
#
_symmetry.space_group_name_H-M   'P 1'
#
loop_
_entity.id
_entity.type
_entity.pdbx_description
1 polymer ?
#
loop_
_entity_poly.entity_id
_entity_poly.type
_entity_poly.pdbx_seq_one_letter_code
_entity_poly.pdbx_strand_id
1 'polypeptide(L)'
;MKLTTFDLDIGKKTQGCIDVEVVLVVVLVVVVVVVVVIVVVVVVVVVVIVAVVVVAVEVVVVVAVVVVVGGGVVVVVVVVVVLVVAVVIVVVVVVVAVVVVVVVVAVILVVVVVVKVEVAVVALVNVVVVVVIVVLVNVVVVVIVVVVAAVVVLVVVVVVVVVVVVVVVVVVEVVVVVAVVIVVVVGAEIIVVVVVVIDSSISKCGSSSAVVVLVVVVVVVVVVVVVVVVVVEVVVVVAVVIVVVVGAEIIVVVVVVVVIVVVIVAVVVVAVEVVVVVVVVVVVVVVVVVVVVVLEVVVVKVVMVLVVVVVIEVVVVAVVVVQGGGGEEEEETVEWQ
;
A
#
# COMPACT_ATOMS: atom_id res chain seq x y z
N MET A 1 -33.47 45.73 -8.86
CA MET A 1 -34.40 46.70 -9.48
C MET A 1 -35.78 46.04 -9.61
N LYS A 2 -36.93 46.74 -9.68
CA LYS A 2 -37.12 48.21 -9.67
C LYS A 2 -38.30 48.73 -8.80
N LEU A 3 -38.85 47.93 -7.86
CA LEU A 3 -39.94 48.29 -6.91
C LEU A 3 -41.32 48.44 -7.62
N THR A 4 -42.55 48.44 -7.05
CA THR A 4 -43.24 48.16 -5.74
C THR A 4 -44.76 48.44 -5.98
N THR A 5 -45.86 48.03 -5.27
CA THR A 5 -46.32 47.04 -4.25
C THR A 5 -47.89 47.21 -4.14
N PHE A 6 -48.76 46.65 -3.27
CA PHE A 6 -48.61 45.81 -2.05
C PHE A 6 -49.75 44.77 -1.80
N ASP A 7 -50.96 45.16 -1.38
CA ASP A 7 -51.86 44.35 -0.50
C ASP A 7 -53.38 44.68 -0.64
N LEU A 8 -54.33 43.85 -0.12
CA LEU A 8 -55.80 43.99 -0.34
C LEU A 8 -56.80 43.28 0.64
N ASP A 9 -57.96 43.95 0.84
CA ASP A 9 -59.32 43.46 1.19
C ASP A 9 -59.68 42.93 2.62
N ILE A 10 -60.95 42.55 2.85
CA ILE A 10 -61.63 42.47 4.17
C ILE A 10 -62.68 41.32 4.27
N GLY A 11 -63.69 41.37 5.18
CA GLY A 11 -64.66 40.27 5.39
C GLY A 11 -65.82 40.49 6.40
N LYS A 12 -66.96 39.80 6.21
CA LYS A 12 -68.14 39.69 7.15
C LYS A 12 -69.23 38.72 6.63
N LYS A 13 -69.78 37.77 7.42
CA LYS A 13 -71.08 37.06 7.10
C LYS A 13 -71.87 36.33 8.23
N THR A 14 -71.55 36.50 9.54
CA THR A 14 -72.37 36.10 10.74
C THR A 14 -72.29 34.63 11.27
N GLN A 15 -73.36 33.83 11.55
CA GLN A 15 -73.23 32.65 12.46
C GLN A 15 -72.28 31.54 11.95
N GLY A 16 -72.40 31.14 10.68
CA GLY A 16 -71.40 30.27 10.04
C GLY A 16 -70.02 30.92 9.87
N CYS A 17 -69.85 32.21 10.16
CA CYS A 17 -68.53 32.85 10.29
C CYS A 17 -67.95 32.79 11.68
N ILE A 18 -68.77 32.65 12.73
CA ILE A 18 -68.28 32.37 14.09
C ILE A 18 -67.63 30.98 14.09
N ASP A 19 -68.26 30.02 13.40
CA ASP A 19 -67.64 28.73 13.09
C ASP A 19 -66.38 28.88 12.20
N VAL A 20 -66.37 29.73 11.17
CA VAL A 20 -65.15 29.97 10.36
C VAL A 20 -64.00 30.55 11.19
N GLU A 21 -64.24 31.45 12.15
CA GLU A 21 -63.16 31.97 13.00
C GLU A 21 -62.53 30.83 13.83
N VAL A 22 -63.35 29.99 14.44
CA VAL A 22 -62.89 28.80 15.19
C VAL A 22 -62.19 27.80 14.26
N VAL A 23 -62.73 27.53 13.07
CA VAL A 23 -62.13 26.61 12.08
C VAL A 23 -60.81 27.16 11.55
N LEU A 24 -60.68 28.46 11.30
CA LEU A 24 -59.41 29.09 10.88
C LEU A 24 -58.36 29.01 11.99
N VAL A 25 -58.74 29.20 13.26
CA VAL A 25 -57.84 28.99 14.41
C VAL A 25 -57.41 27.53 14.52
N VAL A 26 -58.33 26.57 14.38
CA VAL A 26 -58.01 25.13 14.39
C VAL A 26 -57.10 24.74 13.23
N VAL A 27 -57.38 25.22 12.01
CA VAL A 27 -56.54 25.01 10.83
C VAL A 27 -55.15 25.60 11.04
N LEU A 28 -55.05 26.84 11.55
CA LEU A 28 -53.77 27.49 11.86
C LEU A 28 -52.97 26.70 12.91
N VAL A 29 -53.61 26.23 13.98
CA VAL A 29 -52.98 25.39 15.01
C VAL A 29 -52.51 24.06 14.43
N VAL A 30 -53.32 23.39 13.60
CA VAL A 30 -52.93 22.15 12.92
C VAL A 30 -51.73 22.38 12.00
N VAL A 31 -51.75 23.44 11.18
CA VAL A 31 -50.63 23.80 10.30
C VAL A 31 -49.36 24.10 11.12
N VAL A 32 -49.46 24.84 12.23
CA VAL A 32 -48.31 25.11 13.12
C VAL A 32 -47.78 23.82 13.76
N VAL A 33 -48.65 22.94 14.25
CA VAL A 33 -48.24 21.63 14.81
C VAL A 33 -47.56 20.76 13.75
N VAL A 34 -48.10 20.72 12.54
CA VAL A 34 -47.52 20.00 11.38
C VAL A 34 -46.15 20.56 11.02
N VAL A 35 -46.01 21.88 10.90
CA VAL A 35 -44.73 22.55 10.64
C VAL A 35 -43.71 22.23 11.73
N VAL A 36 -44.11 22.27 13.01
CA VAL A 36 -43.24 21.91 14.14
C VAL A 36 -42.83 20.43 14.08
N VAL A 37 -43.76 19.51 13.79
CA VAL A 37 -43.44 18.07 13.64
C VAL A 37 -42.48 17.83 12.48
N ILE A 38 -42.71 18.45 11.32
CA ILE A 38 -41.81 18.35 10.15
C ILE A 38 -40.42 18.89 10.51
N VAL A 39 -40.33 20.07 11.13
CA VAL A 39 -39.05 20.66 11.55
C VAL A 39 -38.35 19.78 12.59
N VAL A 40 -39.06 19.20 13.56
CA VAL A 40 -38.48 18.28 14.55
C VAL A 40 -37.97 17.00 13.90
N VAL A 41 -38.74 16.38 12.99
CA VAL A 41 -38.28 15.18 12.23
C VAL A 41 -37.01 15.50 11.44
N VAL A 42 -36.97 16.65 10.77
CA VAL A 42 -35.81 17.09 9.98
C VAL A 42 -34.60 17.37 10.87
N VAL A 43 -34.78 18.07 12.00
CA VAL A 43 -33.70 18.29 12.98
C VAL A 43 -33.19 16.96 13.54
N VAL A 44 -34.07 15.99 13.82
CA VAL A 44 -33.66 14.65 14.27
C VAL A 44 -32.87 13.90 13.18
N VAL A 45 -33.33 13.91 11.92
CA VAL A 45 -32.60 13.30 10.79
C VAL A 45 -31.23 13.96 10.61
N VAL A 46 -31.15 15.29 10.65
CA VAL A 46 -29.88 16.03 10.55
C VAL A 46 -28.96 15.72 11.73
N VAL A 47 -29.46 15.69 12.96
CA VAL A 47 -28.66 15.33 14.15
C VAL A 47 -28.17 13.89 14.09
N VAL A 48 -28.97 12.94 13.59
CA VAL A 48 -28.55 11.55 13.38
C VAL A 48 -27.47 11.45 12.30
N ILE A 49 -27.63 12.12 11.15
CA ILE A 49 -26.61 12.16 10.10
C ILE A 49 -25.31 12.78 10.62
N VAL A 50 -25.39 13.93 11.30
CA VAL A 50 -24.22 14.60 11.90
C VAL A 50 -23.56 13.72 12.96
N ALA A 51 -24.32 13.04 13.83
CA ALA A 51 -23.76 12.13 14.83
C ALA A 51 -23.05 10.92 14.19
N VAL A 52 -23.64 10.32 13.15
CA VAL A 52 -23.01 9.21 12.39
C VAL A 52 -21.74 9.69 11.70
N VAL A 53 -21.75 10.88 11.09
CA VAL A 53 -20.57 11.48 10.44
C VAL A 53 -19.48 11.80 11.47
N VAL A 54 -19.82 12.39 12.62
CA VAL A 54 -18.85 12.69 13.69
C VAL A 54 -18.25 11.40 14.24
N VAL A 55 -19.05 10.37 14.56
CA VAL A 55 -18.53 9.08 15.03
C VAL A 55 -17.65 8.40 13.96
N ALA A 56 -18.01 8.49 12.67
CA ALA A 56 -17.17 7.99 11.59
C ALA A 56 -15.84 8.75 11.50
N VAL A 57 -15.85 10.08 11.58
CA VAL A 57 -14.65 10.93 11.62
C VAL A 57 -13.79 10.59 12.85
N GLU A 58 -14.36 10.49 14.04
CA GLU A 58 -13.64 10.16 15.27
C GLU A 58 -12.99 8.78 15.20
N VAL A 59 -13.73 7.75 14.77
CA VAL A 59 -13.18 6.39 14.58
C VAL A 59 -12.07 6.40 13.55
N VAL A 60 -12.22 7.11 12.43
CA VAL A 60 -11.18 7.19 11.40
C VAL A 60 -9.96 7.95 11.87
N VAL A 61 -10.11 9.09 12.56
CA VAL A 61 -9.00 9.86 13.12
C VAL A 61 -8.26 9.04 14.19
N VAL A 62 -8.97 8.33 15.07
CA VAL A 62 -8.33 7.45 16.07
C VAL A 62 -7.59 6.29 15.39
N VAL A 63 -8.20 5.62 14.40
CA VAL A 63 -7.53 4.54 13.65
C VAL A 63 -6.34 5.08 12.86
N ALA A 64 -6.46 6.22 12.19
CA ALA A 64 -5.37 6.85 11.45
C ALA A 64 -4.23 7.27 12.37
N VAL A 65 -4.50 7.86 13.53
CA VAL A 65 -3.47 8.19 14.54
C VAL A 65 -2.81 6.92 15.08
N VAL A 66 -3.56 5.86 15.38
CA VAL A 66 -2.98 4.58 15.83
C VAL A 66 -2.13 3.92 14.73
N VAL A 67 -2.55 3.99 13.46
CA VAL A 67 -1.80 3.46 12.31
C VAL A 67 -0.57 4.33 11.98
N VAL A 68 -0.65 5.65 12.11
CA VAL A 68 0.48 6.57 11.85
C VAL A 68 1.49 6.57 12.99
N VAL A 69 1.06 6.47 14.26
CA VAL A 69 1.97 6.37 15.41
C VAL A 69 2.55 4.96 15.51
N GLY A 70 1.70 3.92 15.48
CA GLY A 70 2.14 2.52 15.53
C GLY A 70 2.96 2.14 14.30
N GLY A 71 2.44 2.42 13.11
CA GLY A 71 3.15 2.23 11.85
C GLY A 71 4.40 3.12 11.74
N GLY A 72 4.37 4.37 12.21
CA GLY A 72 5.53 5.24 12.25
C GLY A 72 6.66 4.71 13.13
N VAL A 73 6.34 4.23 14.35
CA VAL A 73 7.32 3.57 15.22
C VAL A 73 7.85 2.28 14.60
N VAL A 74 6.97 1.44 14.02
CA VAL A 74 7.39 0.20 13.33
C VAL A 74 8.29 0.52 12.13
N VAL A 75 7.94 1.49 11.30
CA VAL A 75 8.74 1.92 10.14
C VAL A 75 10.08 2.49 10.59
N VAL A 76 10.13 3.35 11.60
CA VAL A 76 11.41 3.90 12.10
C VAL A 76 12.28 2.79 12.68
N VAL A 77 11.72 1.88 13.51
CA VAL A 77 12.47 0.74 14.06
C VAL A 77 12.97 -0.18 12.96
N VAL A 78 12.13 -0.54 11.99
CA VAL A 78 12.51 -1.46 10.91
C VAL A 78 13.49 -0.79 9.94
N VAL A 79 13.35 0.49 9.62
CA VAL A 79 14.34 1.24 8.81
C VAL A 79 15.68 1.33 9.54
N VAL A 80 15.70 1.61 10.85
CA VAL A 80 16.95 1.61 11.64
C VAL A 80 17.57 0.21 11.69
N VAL A 81 16.78 -0.85 11.91
CA VAL A 81 17.28 -2.23 11.89
C VAL A 81 17.81 -2.61 10.51
N VAL A 82 17.10 -2.30 9.43
CA VAL A 82 17.53 -2.56 8.05
C VAL A 82 18.80 -1.77 7.70
N LEU A 83 18.92 -0.51 8.12
CA LEU A 83 20.13 0.28 7.92
C LEU A 83 21.33 -0.29 8.71
N VAL A 84 21.14 -0.67 9.98
CA VAL A 84 22.20 -1.30 10.79
C VAL A 84 22.62 -2.64 10.20
N VAL A 85 21.65 -3.49 9.81
CA VAL A 85 21.91 -4.79 9.15
C VAL A 85 22.62 -4.58 7.81
N ALA A 86 22.18 -3.63 6.98
CA ALA A 86 22.84 -3.32 5.71
C ALA A 86 24.27 -2.80 5.90
N VAL A 87 24.53 -1.92 6.88
CA VAL A 87 25.87 -1.45 7.21
C VAL A 87 26.77 -2.60 7.71
N VAL A 88 26.25 -3.47 8.59
CA VAL A 88 26.98 -4.66 9.05
C VAL A 88 27.29 -5.61 7.90
N ILE A 89 26.31 -5.87 7.01
CA ILE A 89 26.52 -6.67 5.79
C ILE A 89 27.59 -6.05 4.90
N VAL A 90 27.51 -4.75 4.59
CA VAL A 90 28.50 -4.06 3.76
C VAL A 90 29.90 -4.14 4.37
N VAL A 91 30.06 -3.95 5.68
CA VAL A 91 31.36 -4.09 6.37
C VAL A 91 31.88 -5.53 6.28
N VAL A 92 31.04 -6.53 6.56
CA VAL A 92 31.41 -7.95 6.45
C VAL A 92 31.81 -8.29 5.02
N VAL A 93 31.02 -7.89 4.02
CA VAL A 93 31.29 -8.14 2.59
C VAL A 93 32.60 -7.48 2.15
N VAL A 94 32.89 -6.25 2.58
CA VAL A 94 34.16 -5.57 2.27
C VAL A 94 35.35 -6.29 2.91
N VAL A 95 35.29 -6.65 4.19
CA VAL A 95 36.36 -7.38 4.88
C VAL A 95 36.61 -8.74 4.21
N VAL A 96 35.53 -9.46 3.93
CA VAL A 96 35.57 -10.77 3.26
C VAL A 96 36.14 -10.66 1.84
N ALA A 97 35.74 -9.65 1.06
CA ALA A 97 36.26 -9.41 -0.29
C ALA A 97 37.76 -9.07 -0.26
N VAL A 98 38.22 -8.27 0.69
CA VAL A 98 39.65 -7.96 0.87
C VAL A 98 40.45 -9.23 1.20
N VAL A 99 39.97 -10.06 2.13
CA VAL A 99 40.62 -11.35 2.46
C VAL A 99 40.66 -12.27 1.23
N VAL A 100 39.55 -12.41 0.51
CA VAL A 100 39.45 -13.19 -0.73
C VAL A 100 40.45 -12.69 -1.79
N VAL A 101 40.52 -11.39 -2.04
CA VAL A 101 41.46 -10.80 -3.02
C VAL A 101 42.92 -11.05 -2.62
N VAL A 102 43.28 -10.87 -1.35
CA VAL A 102 44.65 -11.14 -0.88
C VAL A 102 45.04 -12.60 -1.06
N VAL A 103 44.15 -13.54 -0.71
CA VAL A 103 44.39 -14.99 -0.90
C VAL A 103 44.47 -15.35 -2.39
N VAL A 104 43.56 -14.85 -3.22
CA VAL A 104 43.55 -15.13 -4.67
C VAL A 104 44.79 -14.57 -5.35
N VAL A 105 45.23 -13.35 -5.03
CA VAL A 105 46.47 -12.77 -5.57
C VAL A 105 47.69 -13.59 -5.14
N ALA A 106 47.79 -13.98 -3.87
CA ALA A 106 48.89 -14.81 -3.39
C ALA A 106 48.96 -16.16 -4.12
N VAL A 107 47.82 -16.85 -4.28
CA VAL A 107 47.75 -18.15 -4.95
C VAL A 107 48.03 -18.03 -6.46
N ILE A 108 47.51 -17.01 -7.14
CA ILE A 108 47.83 -16.79 -8.56
C ILE A 108 49.34 -16.55 -8.75
N LEU A 109 49.98 -15.79 -7.86
CA LEU A 109 51.42 -15.54 -7.94
C LEU A 109 52.26 -16.83 -7.74
N VAL A 110 51.86 -17.73 -6.84
CA VAL A 110 52.53 -19.04 -6.68
C VAL A 110 52.31 -19.91 -7.91
N VAL A 111 51.06 -20.06 -8.37
CA VAL A 111 50.72 -20.87 -9.55
C VAL A 111 51.48 -20.41 -10.78
N VAL A 112 51.47 -19.11 -11.10
CA VAL A 112 52.15 -18.56 -12.30
C VAL A 112 53.67 -18.77 -12.27
N VAL A 113 54.28 -18.81 -11.09
CA VAL A 113 55.72 -19.11 -10.93
C VAL A 113 56.02 -20.61 -11.09
N VAL A 114 55.15 -21.49 -10.60
CA VAL A 114 55.38 -22.94 -10.56
C VAL A 114 54.92 -23.67 -11.84
N VAL A 115 53.78 -23.26 -12.40
CA VAL A 115 53.13 -23.91 -13.57
C VAL A 115 52.42 -22.88 -14.45
N LYS A 116 52.83 -22.80 -15.72
CA LYS A 116 52.24 -21.88 -16.73
C LYS A 116 50.87 -22.37 -17.23
N VAL A 117 49.83 -22.31 -16.40
CA VAL A 117 48.50 -22.89 -16.71
C VAL A 117 47.50 -21.83 -17.17
N GLU A 118 47.40 -21.63 -18.49
CA GLU A 118 46.40 -20.72 -19.08
C GLU A 118 44.97 -21.29 -19.02
N VAL A 119 44.82 -22.61 -19.10
CA VAL A 119 43.52 -23.30 -19.26
C VAL A 119 42.65 -23.27 -18.00
N ALA A 120 43.25 -23.38 -16.80
CA ALA A 120 42.50 -23.44 -15.55
C ALA A 120 41.77 -22.13 -15.22
N VAL A 121 42.36 -20.99 -15.58
CA VAL A 121 41.77 -19.65 -15.37
C VAL A 121 40.48 -19.50 -16.19
N VAL A 122 40.47 -19.97 -17.44
CA VAL A 122 39.30 -19.89 -18.33
C VAL A 122 38.13 -20.71 -17.78
N ALA A 123 38.38 -21.89 -17.22
CA ALA A 123 37.34 -22.70 -16.58
C ALA A 123 36.74 -21.99 -15.35
N LEU A 124 37.59 -21.44 -14.48
CA LEU A 124 37.17 -20.71 -13.28
C LEU A 124 36.30 -19.49 -13.59
N VAL A 125 36.72 -18.66 -14.56
CA VAL A 125 35.97 -17.46 -14.97
C VAL A 125 34.58 -17.82 -15.48
N ASN A 126 34.44 -18.87 -16.31
CA ASN A 126 33.13 -19.30 -16.82
C ASN A 126 32.18 -19.75 -15.68
N VAL A 127 32.68 -20.50 -14.70
CA VAL A 127 31.86 -20.93 -13.54
C VAL A 127 31.39 -19.73 -12.73
N VAL A 128 32.27 -18.77 -12.43
CA VAL A 128 31.91 -17.54 -11.68
C VAL A 128 30.87 -16.72 -12.44
N VAL A 129 31.03 -16.53 -13.76
CA VAL A 129 30.08 -15.80 -14.60
C VAL A 129 28.70 -16.47 -14.60
N VAL A 130 28.63 -17.80 -14.74
CA VAL A 130 27.35 -18.53 -14.69
C VAL A 130 26.66 -18.38 -13.33
N VAL A 131 27.40 -18.52 -12.22
CA VAL A 131 26.84 -18.35 -10.86
C VAL A 131 26.30 -16.94 -10.66
N VAL A 132 27.06 -15.90 -11.06
CA VAL A 132 26.62 -14.50 -10.94
C VAL A 132 25.36 -14.24 -11.77
N ILE A 133 25.29 -14.74 -13.02
CA ILE A 133 24.09 -14.60 -13.87
C ILE A 133 22.88 -15.30 -13.24
N VAL A 134 23.03 -16.52 -12.72
CA VAL A 134 21.93 -17.26 -12.09
C VAL A 134 21.37 -16.52 -10.88
N VAL A 135 22.22 -15.97 -10.01
CA VAL A 135 21.72 -15.21 -8.85
C VAL A 135 21.13 -13.87 -9.26
N LEU A 136 21.71 -13.14 -10.22
CA LEU A 136 21.11 -11.90 -10.74
C LEU A 136 19.71 -12.14 -11.35
N VAL A 137 19.51 -13.24 -12.08
CA VAL A 137 18.18 -13.63 -12.58
C VAL A 137 17.22 -13.97 -11.43
N ASN A 138 17.69 -14.64 -10.39
CA ASN A 138 16.87 -14.97 -9.22
C ASN A 138 16.42 -13.69 -8.47
N VAL A 139 17.35 -12.78 -8.17
CA VAL A 139 17.10 -11.44 -7.58
C VAL A 139 16.00 -10.70 -8.35
N VAL A 140 16.15 -10.61 -9.67
CA VAL A 140 15.19 -9.92 -10.55
C VAL A 140 13.81 -10.58 -10.47
N VAL A 141 13.72 -11.91 -10.47
CA VAL A 141 12.45 -12.63 -10.33
C VAL A 141 11.78 -12.38 -8.98
N VAL A 142 12.52 -12.45 -7.86
CA VAL A 142 11.93 -12.22 -6.53
C VAL A 142 11.45 -10.76 -6.38
N VAL A 143 12.25 -9.78 -6.83
CA VAL A 143 11.85 -8.37 -6.83
C VAL A 143 10.59 -8.14 -7.66
N ILE A 144 10.48 -8.74 -8.86
CA ILE A 144 9.27 -8.63 -9.70
C ILE A 144 8.05 -9.25 -8.99
N VAL A 145 8.19 -10.43 -8.38
CA VAL A 145 7.08 -11.09 -7.65
C VAL A 145 6.61 -10.26 -6.46
N VAL A 146 7.53 -9.66 -5.69
CA VAL A 146 7.21 -8.76 -4.57
C VAL A 146 6.46 -7.51 -5.05
N VAL A 147 6.90 -6.90 -6.16
CA VAL A 147 6.23 -5.71 -6.75
C VAL A 147 4.84 -6.05 -7.29
N VAL A 148 4.67 -7.21 -7.95
CA VAL A 148 3.34 -7.64 -8.44
C VAL A 148 2.39 -7.93 -7.28
N ALA A 149 2.85 -8.64 -6.24
CA ALA A 149 2.05 -8.91 -5.06
C ALA A 149 1.62 -7.62 -4.34
N ALA A 150 2.53 -6.65 -4.21
CA ALA A 150 2.25 -5.32 -3.66
C ALA A 150 1.13 -4.60 -4.40
N VAL A 151 1.20 -4.55 -5.74
CA VAL A 151 0.18 -3.90 -6.58
C VAL A 151 -1.17 -4.59 -6.45
N VAL A 152 -1.21 -5.93 -6.41
CA VAL A 152 -2.46 -6.69 -6.21
C VAL A 152 -3.10 -6.37 -4.84
N VAL A 153 -2.32 -6.39 -3.75
CA VAL A 153 -2.81 -6.03 -2.41
C VAL A 153 -3.35 -4.59 -2.40
N LEU A 154 -2.63 -3.66 -3.01
CA LEU A 154 -3.02 -2.25 -3.09
C LEU A 154 -4.35 -2.07 -3.82
N VAL A 155 -4.52 -2.70 -4.99
CA VAL A 155 -5.76 -2.64 -5.77
C VAL A 155 -6.94 -3.24 -4.99
N VAL A 156 -6.75 -4.37 -4.30
CA VAL A 156 -7.81 -4.98 -3.49
C VAL A 156 -8.26 -4.04 -2.36
N VAL A 157 -7.33 -3.40 -1.64
CA VAL A 157 -7.67 -2.44 -0.59
C VAL A 157 -8.43 -1.23 -1.14
N VAL A 158 -7.95 -0.64 -2.25
CA VAL A 158 -8.63 0.51 -2.88
C VAL A 158 -10.05 0.14 -3.31
N VAL A 159 -10.25 -1.02 -3.94
CA VAL A 159 -11.58 -1.50 -4.32
C VAL A 159 -12.49 -1.69 -3.11
N VAL A 160 -12.00 -2.28 -2.01
CA VAL A 160 -12.80 -2.46 -0.78
C VAL A 160 -13.23 -1.13 -0.17
N VAL A 161 -12.32 -0.15 -0.02
CA VAL A 161 -12.69 1.15 0.57
C VAL A 161 -13.64 1.93 -0.36
N VAL A 162 -13.42 1.91 -1.68
CA VAL A 162 -14.34 2.54 -2.64
C VAL A 162 -15.74 1.91 -2.58
N VAL A 163 -15.84 0.57 -2.49
CA VAL A 163 -17.14 -0.11 -2.33
C VAL A 163 -17.82 0.29 -1.02
N VAL A 164 -17.08 0.37 0.09
CA VAL A 164 -17.64 0.81 1.39
C VAL A 164 -18.13 2.26 1.32
N VAL A 165 -17.35 3.18 0.75
CA VAL A 165 -17.74 4.59 0.57
C VAL A 165 -19.00 4.71 -0.30
N VAL A 166 -19.05 4.00 -1.44
CA VAL A 166 -20.23 3.99 -2.32
C VAL A 166 -21.47 3.44 -1.61
N VAL A 167 -21.35 2.35 -0.84
CA VAL A 167 -22.47 1.80 -0.06
C VAL A 167 -22.95 2.78 1.00
N VAL A 168 -22.05 3.46 1.73
CA VAL A 168 -22.44 4.47 2.73
C VAL A 168 -23.14 5.67 2.08
N VAL A 169 -22.62 6.20 0.97
CA VAL A 169 -23.24 7.30 0.22
C VAL A 169 -24.64 6.91 -0.26
N VAL A 170 -24.79 5.77 -0.92
CA VAL A 170 -26.10 5.29 -1.42
C VAL A 170 -27.11 5.08 -0.29
N VAL A 171 -26.69 4.59 0.88
CA VAL A 171 -27.59 4.44 2.05
C VAL A 171 -28.04 5.81 2.57
N VAL A 172 -27.15 6.80 2.66
CA VAL A 172 -27.51 8.17 3.08
C VAL A 172 -28.44 8.84 2.06
N GLU A 173 -28.15 8.71 0.76
CA GLU A 173 -29.00 9.22 -0.33
C GLU A 173 -30.41 8.60 -0.29
N VAL A 174 -30.53 7.28 -0.14
CA VAL A 174 -31.83 6.59 -0.06
C VAL A 174 -32.63 7.05 1.16
N VAL A 175 -32.00 7.16 2.35
CA VAL A 175 -32.66 7.67 3.56
C VAL A 175 -33.20 9.09 3.36
N VAL A 176 -32.43 9.95 2.70
CA VAL A 176 -32.83 11.34 2.41
C VAL A 176 -33.91 11.44 1.34
N VAL A 177 -33.82 10.68 0.24
CA VAL A 177 -34.88 10.65 -0.77
C VAL A 177 -36.20 10.20 -0.14
N VAL A 178 -36.18 9.18 0.72
CA VAL A 178 -37.36 8.74 1.49
C VAL A 178 -37.87 9.85 2.41
N ALA A 179 -37.00 10.53 3.16
CA ALA A 179 -37.40 11.63 4.05
C ALA A 179 -38.03 12.82 3.28
N VAL A 180 -37.43 13.22 2.15
CA VAL A 180 -37.95 14.29 1.28
C VAL A 180 -39.30 13.90 0.69
N VAL A 181 -39.46 12.67 0.18
CA VAL A 181 -40.75 12.18 -0.34
C VAL A 181 -41.83 12.19 0.76
N ILE A 182 -41.51 11.75 1.98
CA ILE A 182 -42.45 11.79 3.11
C ILE A 182 -42.88 13.24 3.43
N VAL A 183 -41.93 14.17 3.52
CA VAL A 183 -42.26 15.60 3.80
C VAL A 183 -43.11 16.22 2.69
N VAL A 184 -42.80 15.94 1.42
CA VAL A 184 -43.54 16.47 0.27
C VAL A 184 -44.96 15.88 0.20
N VAL A 185 -45.12 14.57 0.42
CA VAL A 185 -46.44 13.92 0.41
C VAL A 185 -47.30 14.43 1.57
N VAL A 186 -46.80 14.39 2.80
CA VAL A 186 -47.55 14.85 3.99
C VAL A 186 -47.87 16.34 3.90
N GLY A 187 -46.94 17.18 3.43
CA GLY A 187 -47.18 18.60 3.18
C GLY A 187 -48.27 18.85 2.13
N ALA A 188 -48.27 18.09 1.03
CA ALA A 188 -49.27 18.20 -0.03
C ALA A 188 -50.66 17.72 0.42
N GLU A 189 -50.76 16.58 1.12
CA GLU A 189 -52.01 16.07 1.67
C GLU A 189 -52.69 17.10 2.59
N ILE A 190 -51.90 17.76 3.43
CA ILE A 190 -52.40 18.76 4.39
C ILE A 190 -52.83 20.05 3.68
N ILE A 191 -52.10 20.50 2.64
CA ILE A 191 -52.58 21.60 1.78
C ILE A 191 -53.92 21.24 1.13
N VAL A 192 -54.06 20.03 0.57
CA VAL A 192 -55.30 19.60 -0.10
C VAL A 192 -56.48 19.57 0.87
N VAL A 193 -56.32 19.01 2.07
CA VAL A 193 -57.36 18.99 3.11
C VAL A 193 -57.76 20.43 3.50
N VAL A 194 -56.79 21.31 3.73
CA VAL A 194 -57.05 22.71 4.10
C VAL A 194 -57.78 23.48 2.98
N VAL A 195 -57.37 23.31 1.72
CA VAL A 195 -58.02 23.93 0.55
C VAL A 195 -59.49 23.49 0.45
N VAL A 196 -59.78 22.19 0.57
CA VAL A 196 -61.15 21.66 0.47
C VAL A 196 -62.05 22.16 1.61
N VAL A 197 -61.53 22.21 2.85
CA VAL A 197 -62.28 22.76 4.00
C VAL A 197 -62.57 24.25 3.79
N ILE A 198 -61.59 25.03 3.32
CA ILE A 198 -61.73 26.47 3.13
C ILE A 198 -62.68 26.81 1.96
N ASP A 199 -62.61 26.12 0.82
CA ASP A 199 -63.55 26.32 -0.31
C ASP A 199 -65.01 26.09 0.11
N SER A 200 -65.25 25.01 0.85
CA SER A 200 -66.57 24.68 1.42
C SER A 200 -67.09 25.71 2.44
N SER A 201 -66.22 26.64 2.87
CA SER A 201 -66.51 27.71 3.83
C SER A 201 -66.63 29.09 3.15
N ILE A 202 -65.75 29.41 2.19
CA ILE A 202 -65.80 30.63 1.36
C ILE A 202 -67.12 30.70 0.61
N SER A 203 -67.59 29.59 0.03
CA SER A 203 -68.86 29.49 -0.69
C SER A 203 -70.10 29.90 0.13
N LYS A 204 -70.03 29.82 1.46
CA LYS A 204 -71.13 30.20 2.39
C LYS A 204 -70.95 31.60 2.96
N CYS A 205 -69.69 32.04 3.12
CA CYS A 205 -69.34 33.24 3.87
C CYS A 205 -68.83 34.40 3.00
N GLY A 206 -68.44 34.18 1.75
CA GLY A 206 -67.99 35.18 0.78
C GLY A 206 -67.06 36.25 1.38
N SER A 207 -65.95 35.81 1.98
CA SER A 207 -65.05 36.65 2.77
C SER A 207 -63.63 36.64 2.18
N SER A 208 -63.16 37.78 1.68
CA SER A 208 -61.82 37.93 1.10
C SER A 208 -60.72 37.68 2.12
N SER A 209 -60.97 37.97 3.40
CA SER A 209 -60.08 37.62 4.51
C SER A 209 -59.73 36.13 4.58
N ALA A 210 -60.65 35.23 4.21
CA ALA A 210 -60.38 33.79 4.16
C ALA A 210 -59.46 33.43 2.97
N VAL A 211 -59.51 34.20 1.87
CA VAL A 211 -58.58 34.06 0.74
C VAL A 211 -57.18 34.49 1.16
N VAL A 212 -57.03 35.59 1.90
CA VAL A 212 -55.74 36.04 2.43
C VAL A 212 -55.15 34.99 3.38
N VAL A 213 -55.93 34.44 4.31
CA VAL A 213 -55.45 33.38 5.23
C VAL A 213 -55.08 32.11 4.47
N LEU A 214 -55.84 31.69 3.45
CA LEU A 214 -55.49 30.55 2.60
C LEU A 214 -54.15 30.77 1.89
N VAL A 215 -53.94 31.94 1.28
CA VAL A 215 -52.67 32.28 0.61
C VAL A 215 -51.50 32.27 1.61
N VAL A 216 -51.67 32.86 2.80
CA VAL A 216 -50.64 32.84 3.86
C VAL A 216 -50.32 31.40 4.29
N VAL A 217 -51.32 30.55 4.52
CA VAL A 217 -51.10 29.14 4.90
C VAL A 217 -50.37 28.37 3.81
N VAL A 218 -50.79 28.50 2.54
CA VAL A 218 -50.12 27.82 1.42
C VAL A 218 -48.68 28.31 1.27
N VAL A 219 -48.43 29.63 1.35
CA VAL A 219 -47.06 30.19 1.30
C VAL A 219 -46.22 29.69 2.48
N VAL A 220 -46.76 29.63 3.70
CA VAL A 220 -46.02 29.11 4.87
C VAL A 220 -45.66 27.64 4.70
N VAL A 221 -46.59 26.78 4.28
CA VAL A 221 -46.28 25.34 4.09
C VAL A 221 -45.30 25.15 2.94
N VAL A 222 -45.44 25.86 1.82
CA VAL A 222 -44.48 25.80 0.70
C VAL A 222 -43.09 26.28 1.13
N VAL A 223 -42.99 27.39 1.87
CA VAL A 223 -41.71 27.88 2.39
C VAL A 223 -41.09 26.87 3.36
N VAL A 224 -41.88 26.26 4.25
CA VAL A 224 -41.37 25.22 5.18
C VAL A 224 -40.86 24.00 4.41
N VAL A 225 -41.62 23.49 3.43
CA VAL A 225 -41.18 22.34 2.61
C VAL A 225 -39.91 22.68 1.83
N VAL A 226 -39.82 23.87 1.22
CA VAL A 226 -38.60 24.31 0.50
C VAL A 226 -37.40 24.46 1.43
N VAL A 227 -37.56 25.11 2.60
CA VAL A 227 -36.49 25.24 3.60
C VAL A 227 -36.03 23.88 4.09
N VAL A 228 -36.96 22.94 4.33
CA VAL A 228 -36.65 21.57 4.75
C VAL A 228 -35.87 20.83 3.68
N VAL A 229 -36.31 20.85 2.42
CA VAL A 229 -35.61 20.19 1.31
C VAL A 229 -34.20 20.75 1.16
N VAL A 230 -34.02 22.07 1.21
CA VAL A 230 -32.70 22.72 1.13
C VAL A 230 -31.81 22.37 2.33
N VAL A 231 -32.33 22.34 3.56
CA VAL A 231 -31.56 21.95 4.75
C VAL A 231 -31.12 20.49 4.66
N VAL A 232 -32.00 19.60 4.21
CA VAL A 232 -31.70 18.17 4.03
C VAL A 232 -30.70 17.93 2.90
N GLU A 233 -30.85 18.62 1.76
CA GLU A 233 -29.92 18.57 0.63
C GLU A 233 -28.51 19.05 1.04
N VAL A 234 -28.40 20.20 1.71
CA VAL A 234 -27.13 20.73 2.21
C VAL A 234 -26.47 19.74 3.19
N VAL A 235 -27.24 19.08 4.05
CA VAL A 235 -26.71 18.09 5.00
C VAL A 235 -26.24 16.81 4.29
N VAL A 236 -26.89 16.36 3.20
CA VAL A 236 -26.35 15.28 2.36
C VAL A 236 -25.06 15.70 1.67
N VAL A 237 -25.03 16.86 1.01
CA VAL A 237 -23.83 17.34 0.31
C VAL A 237 -22.65 17.45 1.29
N VAL A 238 -22.86 17.98 2.48
CA VAL A 238 -21.84 18.02 3.54
C VAL A 238 -21.43 16.62 4.01
N ALA A 239 -22.38 15.72 4.27
CA ALA A 239 -22.08 14.35 4.70
C ALA A 239 -21.30 13.56 3.64
N VAL A 240 -21.69 13.64 2.37
CA VAL A 240 -21.02 12.99 1.24
C VAL A 240 -19.61 13.55 1.05
N VAL A 241 -19.43 14.88 1.11
CA VAL A 241 -18.09 15.50 1.03
C VAL A 241 -17.20 15.03 2.18
N ILE A 242 -17.70 14.97 3.42
CA ILE A 242 -16.91 14.48 4.56
C ILE A 242 -16.56 13.00 4.39
N VAL A 243 -17.52 12.13 4.05
CA VAL A 243 -17.28 10.69 3.83
C VAL A 243 -16.27 10.45 2.69
N VAL A 244 -16.31 11.24 1.62
CA VAL A 244 -15.36 11.13 0.51
C VAL A 244 -13.96 11.62 0.89
N VAL A 245 -13.82 12.75 1.59
CA VAL A 245 -12.52 13.27 2.04
C VAL A 245 -11.88 12.32 3.04
N VAL A 246 -12.62 11.93 4.08
CA VAL A 246 -12.17 11.01 5.13
C VAL A 246 -11.85 9.63 4.55
N GLY A 247 -12.67 9.13 3.62
CA GLY A 247 -12.40 7.88 2.89
C GLY A 247 -11.11 7.94 2.06
N ALA A 248 -10.86 9.07 1.39
CA ALA A 248 -9.63 9.28 0.63
C ALA A 248 -8.38 9.36 1.52
N GLU A 249 -8.47 10.00 2.69
CA GLU A 249 -7.37 10.06 3.67
C GLU A 249 -6.98 8.65 4.17
N ILE A 250 -7.95 7.78 4.48
CA ILE A 250 -7.69 6.37 4.83
C ILE A 250 -6.94 5.66 3.69
N ILE A 251 -7.42 5.81 2.45
CA ILE A 251 -6.80 5.19 1.27
C ILE A 251 -5.35 5.64 1.15
N VAL A 252 -5.07 6.95 1.25
CA VAL A 252 -3.71 7.50 1.16
C VAL A 252 -2.81 6.96 2.27
N VAL A 253 -3.27 6.91 3.53
CA VAL A 253 -2.50 6.34 4.65
C VAL A 253 -2.17 4.86 4.41
N VAL A 254 -3.13 4.05 3.98
CA VAL A 254 -2.88 2.62 3.73
C VAL A 254 -2.00 2.41 2.49
N VAL A 255 -2.15 3.20 1.42
CA VAL A 255 -1.26 3.20 0.25
C VAL A 255 0.19 3.47 0.70
N VAL A 256 0.41 4.51 1.51
CA VAL A 256 1.74 4.87 2.02
C VAL A 256 2.33 3.75 2.88
N VAL A 257 1.55 3.16 3.81
CA VAL A 257 2.02 2.05 4.65
C VAL A 257 2.37 0.81 3.80
N VAL A 258 1.54 0.42 2.83
CA VAL A 258 1.83 -0.71 1.93
C VAL A 258 3.09 -0.46 1.12
N VAL A 259 3.25 0.74 0.52
CA VAL A 259 4.46 1.09 -0.24
C VAL A 259 5.71 1.02 0.64
N ILE A 260 5.67 1.55 1.87
CA ILE A 260 6.82 1.50 2.79
C ILE A 260 7.17 0.06 3.18
N VAL A 261 6.17 -0.77 3.52
CA VAL A 261 6.40 -2.19 3.84
C VAL A 261 7.01 -2.94 2.66
N VAL A 262 6.56 -2.65 1.44
CA VAL A 262 7.07 -3.28 0.21
C VAL A 262 8.49 -2.85 -0.11
N VAL A 263 8.84 -1.57 0.07
CA VAL A 263 10.22 -1.08 -0.04
C VAL A 263 11.13 -1.75 0.99
N ILE A 264 10.67 -1.87 2.24
CA ILE A 264 11.39 -2.58 3.31
C ILE A 264 11.64 -4.04 2.94
N VAL A 265 10.60 -4.77 2.49
CA VAL A 265 10.72 -6.18 2.09
C VAL A 265 11.67 -6.34 0.91
N ALA A 266 11.61 -5.47 -0.11
CA ALA A 266 12.52 -5.50 -1.25
C ALA A 266 13.98 -5.26 -0.84
N VAL A 267 14.25 -4.32 0.07
CA VAL A 267 15.62 -4.08 0.59
C VAL A 267 16.12 -5.26 1.41
N VAL A 268 15.27 -5.90 2.23
CA VAL A 268 15.64 -7.11 3.00
C VAL A 268 15.95 -8.28 2.07
N VAL A 269 15.13 -8.51 1.03
CA VAL A 269 15.37 -9.53 0.00
C VAL A 269 16.73 -9.33 -0.66
N VAL A 270 16.98 -8.13 -1.21
CA VAL A 270 18.24 -7.82 -1.89
C VAL A 270 19.45 -7.94 -0.94
N ALA A 271 19.31 -7.54 0.33
CA ALA A 271 20.39 -7.69 1.31
C ALA A 271 20.70 -9.17 1.61
N VAL A 272 19.68 -10.03 1.73
CA VAL A 272 19.86 -11.48 1.90
C VAL A 272 20.50 -12.11 0.67
N GLU A 273 20.05 -11.73 -0.53
CA GLU A 273 20.61 -12.24 -1.79
C GLU A 273 22.08 -11.86 -1.96
N VAL A 274 22.47 -10.63 -1.63
CA VAL A 274 23.88 -10.19 -1.63
C VAL A 274 24.73 -11.00 -0.63
N VAL A 275 24.21 -11.30 0.56
CA VAL A 275 24.90 -12.17 1.53
C VAL A 275 25.08 -13.58 0.95
N VAL A 276 24.06 -14.15 0.30
CA VAL A 276 24.14 -15.47 -0.35
C VAL A 276 25.17 -15.48 -1.47
N VAL A 277 25.20 -14.47 -2.36
CA VAL A 277 26.25 -14.33 -3.40
C VAL A 277 27.64 -14.36 -2.78
N VAL A 278 27.88 -13.55 -1.75
CA VAL A 278 29.21 -13.41 -1.16
C VAL A 278 29.64 -14.70 -0.44
N VAL A 279 28.74 -15.37 0.28
CA VAL A 279 29.03 -16.69 0.88
C VAL A 279 29.36 -17.73 -0.20
N VAL A 280 28.60 -17.77 -1.31
CA VAL A 280 28.89 -18.70 -2.43
C VAL A 280 30.24 -18.39 -3.08
N VAL A 281 30.56 -17.11 -3.34
CA VAL A 281 31.86 -16.71 -3.89
C VAL A 281 33.02 -17.09 -2.97
N VAL A 282 32.89 -16.88 -1.65
CA VAL A 282 33.89 -17.29 -0.67
C VAL A 282 34.09 -18.81 -0.68
N VAL A 283 33.01 -19.59 -0.67
CA VAL A 283 33.08 -21.06 -0.71
C VAL A 283 33.77 -21.53 -1.99
N VAL A 284 33.41 -20.96 -3.15
CA VAL A 284 34.07 -21.28 -4.43
C VAL A 284 35.57 -20.94 -4.39
N VAL A 285 35.94 -19.75 -3.88
CA VAL A 285 37.37 -19.37 -3.76
C VAL A 285 38.12 -20.31 -2.81
N VAL A 286 37.56 -20.63 -1.64
CA VAL A 286 38.20 -21.54 -0.67
C VAL A 286 38.38 -22.94 -1.28
N VAL A 287 37.37 -23.46 -1.99
CA VAL A 287 37.48 -24.74 -2.69
C VAL A 287 38.57 -24.70 -3.78
N VAL A 288 38.62 -23.65 -4.59
CA VAL A 288 39.66 -23.48 -5.64
C VAL A 288 41.05 -23.39 -5.02
N VAL A 289 41.24 -22.62 -3.96
CA VAL A 289 42.51 -22.50 -3.23
C VAL A 289 42.95 -23.85 -2.66
N VAL A 290 42.03 -24.60 -2.04
CA VAL A 290 42.32 -25.95 -1.52
C VAL A 290 42.70 -26.91 -2.65
N VAL A 291 41.99 -26.90 -3.78
CA VAL A 291 42.30 -27.72 -4.95
C VAL A 291 43.69 -27.38 -5.52
N VAL A 292 44.02 -26.10 -5.65
CA VAL A 292 45.35 -25.65 -6.13
C VAL A 292 46.45 -26.11 -5.18
N VAL A 293 46.33 -25.86 -3.87
CA VAL A 293 47.34 -26.27 -2.88
C VAL A 293 47.51 -27.80 -2.83
N VAL A 294 46.43 -28.57 -2.98
CA VAL A 294 46.50 -30.04 -3.07
C VAL A 294 47.23 -30.47 -4.35
N LEU A 295 46.95 -29.85 -5.50
CA LEU A 295 47.65 -30.13 -6.76
C LEU A 295 49.14 -29.78 -6.67
N GLU A 296 49.49 -28.61 -6.14
CA GLU A 296 50.88 -28.18 -5.92
C GLU A 296 51.64 -29.17 -5.01
N VAL A 297 51.05 -29.58 -3.88
CA VAL A 297 51.65 -30.56 -2.97
C VAL A 297 51.83 -31.94 -3.65
N VAL A 298 50.92 -32.34 -4.54
CA VAL A 298 51.06 -33.58 -5.33
C VAL A 298 52.16 -33.44 -6.37
N VAL A 299 52.20 -32.35 -7.14
CA VAL A 299 53.24 -32.09 -8.15
C VAL A 299 54.63 -32.02 -7.52
N VAL A 300 54.79 -31.29 -6.41
CA VAL A 300 56.06 -31.20 -5.68
C VAL A 300 56.50 -32.58 -5.17
N LYS A 301 55.59 -33.41 -4.64
CA LYS A 301 55.91 -34.79 -4.24
C LYS A 301 56.35 -35.66 -5.43
N VAL A 302 55.66 -35.57 -6.57
CA VAL A 302 56.03 -36.32 -7.78
C VAL A 302 57.41 -35.89 -8.29
N VAL A 303 57.68 -34.58 -8.36
CA VAL A 303 59.00 -34.06 -8.76
C VAL A 303 60.10 -34.48 -7.76
N MET A 304 59.86 -34.42 -6.45
CA MET A 304 60.81 -34.90 -5.45
C MET A 304 61.10 -36.40 -5.60
N VAL A 305 60.07 -37.23 -5.84
CA VAL A 305 60.25 -38.68 -6.06
C VAL A 305 61.04 -38.94 -7.35
N LEU A 306 60.73 -38.24 -8.45
CA LEU A 306 61.47 -38.37 -9.72
C LEU A 306 62.94 -37.97 -9.56
N VAL A 307 63.23 -36.86 -8.87
CA VAL A 307 64.61 -36.42 -8.60
C VAL A 307 65.34 -37.44 -7.71
N VAL A 308 64.68 -38.01 -6.69
CA VAL A 308 65.28 -39.06 -5.86
C VAL A 308 65.56 -40.33 -6.66
N VAL A 309 64.66 -40.75 -7.56
CA VAL A 309 64.89 -41.90 -8.46
C VAL A 309 66.08 -41.63 -9.39
N VAL A 310 66.12 -40.49 -10.07
CA VAL A 310 67.25 -40.13 -10.96
C VAL A 310 68.58 -40.05 -10.21
N VAL A 311 68.59 -39.52 -8.98
CA VAL A 311 69.81 -39.51 -8.13
C VAL A 311 70.22 -40.93 -7.74
N ILE A 312 69.26 -41.82 -7.41
CA ILE A 312 69.56 -43.23 -7.13
C ILE A 312 70.10 -43.93 -8.39
N GLU A 313 69.52 -43.71 -9.58
CA GLU A 313 69.98 -44.27 -10.85
C GLU A 313 71.42 -43.81 -11.16
N VAL A 314 71.72 -42.52 -11.03
CA VAL A 314 73.08 -41.98 -11.23
C VAL A 314 74.07 -42.56 -10.20
N VAL A 315 73.67 -42.74 -8.94
CA VAL A 315 74.52 -43.38 -7.91
C VAL A 315 74.72 -44.87 -8.20
N VAL A 316 73.70 -45.60 -8.66
CA VAL A 316 73.83 -47.02 -9.05
C VAL A 316 74.77 -47.15 -10.24
N VAL A 317 74.63 -46.32 -11.29
CA VAL A 317 75.54 -46.28 -12.44
C VAL A 317 76.98 -45.95 -11.98
N ALA A 318 77.16 -44.94 -11.12
CA ALA A 318 78.49 -44.60 -10.60
C ALA A 318 79.12 -45.74 -9.79
N VAL A 319 78.33 -46.46 -8.97
CA VAL A 319 78.82 -47.63 -8.20
C VAL A 319 79.16 -48.80 -9.12
N VAL A 320 78.40 -49.03 -10.19
CA VAL A 320 78.72 -50.04 -11.23
C VAL A 320 80.01 -49.68 -11.96
N VAL A 321 80.20 -48.41 -12.36
CA VAL A 321 81.43 -47.93 -13.00
C VAL A 321 82.64 -48.06 -12.08
N VAL A 322 82.49 -47.79 -10.77
CA VAL A 322 83.59 -47.91 -9.80
C VAL A 322 83.93 -49.38 -9.48
N GLN A 323 82.97 -50.30 -9.50
CA GLN A 323 83.22 -51.73 -9.26
C GLN A 323 83.55 -52.55 -10.52
N GLY A 324 83.26 -52.03 -11.72
CA GLY A 324 83.61 -52.65 -13.00
C GLY A 324 85.04 -52.41 -13.47
N GLY A 325 85.84 -51.63 -12.74
CA GLY A 325 87.22 -51.26 -13.11
C GLY A 325 88.31 -52.31 -12.80
N GLY A 326 88.04 -53.60 -12.97
CA GLY A 326 88.99 -54.68 -12.70
C GLY A 326 88.73 -55.93 -13.53
N GLY A 327 89.77 -56.42 -14.22
CA GLY A 327 89.64 -57.30 -15.40
C GLY A 327 89.62 -56.44 -16.66
N GLU A 328 90.76 -55.91 -17.11
CA GLU A 328 91.76 -56.62 -17.96
C GLU A 328 91.20 -56.92 -19.36
N GLU A 329 91.74 -56.19 -20.35
CA GLU A 329 92.00 -56.55 -21.76
C GLU A 329 90.97 -57.52 -22.41
N GLU A 330 90.20 -57.10 -23.42
CA GLU A 330 90.69 -56.58 -24.70
C GLU A 330 89.87 -55.44 -25.33
N GLU A 331 90.44 -54.89 -26.41
CA GLU A 331 89.95 -53.79 -27.25
C GLU A 331 88.70 -54.18 -28.09
N GLU A 332 87.69 -53.30 -28.19
CA GLU A 332 87.15 -52.78 -29.48
C GLU A 332 85.83 -51.95 -29.34
N THR A 333 85.61 -51.10 -30.35
CA THR A 333 84.32 -50.51 -30.82
C THR A 333 83.48 -49.58 -29.93
N VAL A 334 83.62 -48.28 -30.22
CA VAL A 334 82.54 -47.32 -30.59
C VAL A 334 81.26 -47.40 -29.72
N GLU A 335 81.21 -46.76 -28.54
CA GLU A 335 81.11 -45.30 -28.29
C GLU A 335 79.68 -44.70 -28.43
N TRP A 336 79.47 -43.57 -27.73
CA TRP A 336 78.38 -42.60 -27.90
C TRP A 336 76.94 -43.05 -27.57
N GLN A 337 76.70 -43.40 -26.30
CA GLN A 337 75.47 -43.01 -25.59
C GLN A 337 75.84 -42.21 -24.33
#